data_AF-A0A4U6RWK3-F1
#
_entry.id   AF-A0A4U6RWK3-F1
#
_cell.length_a   1.000
_cell.length_b   1.000
_cell.length_c   1.000
_cell.angle_alpha   90.00
_cell.angle_beta   90.00
_cell.angle_gamma   90.00
#
_symmetry.space_group_name_H-M   'P 1'
#
loop_
_entity.id
_entity.type
_entity.pdbx_description
1 polymer ?
#
loop_
_entity_poly.entity_id
_entity_poly.type
_entity_poly.pdbx_seq_one_letter_code
_entity_poly.pdbx_strand_id
1 'polypeptide(L)'
;MTVVSTQQLSKDMQAKAHLLINQVCLVPQAQDRPLEAEDLLFYISETTMPMAAFLKSHGLFMDDEGLHFDFSQFDAIREVAVKVIAEHDAGKLDGVWKEFDLSTDDDADYNGGYILLALAALAVMYDQEH
;
A
#
# COMPACT_ATOMS: atom_id res chain seq x y z
N MET A 1 -6.58 -9.34 12.41
CA MET A 1 -6.16 -9.79 11.07
C MET A 1 -7.38 -10.21 10.26
N THR A 2 -7.55 -9.57 9.11
CA THR A 2 -8.61 -9.77 8.13
C THR A 2 -8.00 -10.40 6.87
N VAL A 3 -8.75 -11.29 6.23
CA VAL A 3 -8.35 -11.92 4.96
C VAL A 3 -9.43 -11.66 3.92
N VAL A 4 -9.04 -11.15 2.75
CA VAL A 4 -9.95 -10.89 1.64
C VAL A 4 -9.41 -11.55 0.38
N SER A 5 -10.18 -12.46 -0.20
CA SER A 5 -9.80 -13.12 -1.45
C SER A 5 -9.66 -12.11 -2.59
N THR A 6 -8.80 -12.39 -3.56
CA THR A 6 -8.59 -11.52 -4.73
C THR A 6 -9.90 -11.18 -5.45
N GLN A 7 -10.82 -12.15 -5.57
CA GLN A 7 -12.11 -11.92 -6.18
C GLN A 7 -12.98 -10.94 -5.38
N GLN A 8 -12.98 -11.08 -4.04
CA GLN A 8 -13.74 -10.18 -3.18
C GLN A 8 -13.11 -8.78 -3.18
N LEU A 9 -11.78 -8.70 -3.12
CA LEU A 9 -11.03 -7.45 -3.20
C LEU A 9 -11.34 -6.68 -4.49
N SER A 10 -11.36 -7.35 -5.65
CA SER A 10 -11.78 -6.70 -6.90
C SER A 10 -13.21 -6.17 -6.84
N LYS A 11 -14.15 -6.91 -6.26
CA LYS A 11 -15.54 -6.43 -6.12
C LYS A 11 -15.63 -5.20 -5.21
N ASP A 12 -14.91 -5.21 -4.09
CA ASP A 12 -14.91 -4.11 -3.13
C ASP A 12 -14.24 -2.86 -3.72
N MET A 13 -13.15 -3.05 -4.47
CA MET A 13 -12.50 -1.97 -5.22
C MET A 13 -13.43 -1.38 -6.30
N GLN A 14 -14.17 -2.20 -7.03
CA GLN A 14 -15.15 -1.72 -8.01
C GLN A 14 -16.30 -0.98 -7.34
N ALA A 15 -16.82 -1.50 -6.22
CA ALA A 15 -17.89 -0.87 -5.45
C ALA A 15 -17.47 0.50 -4.87
N LYS A 16 -16.18 0.68 -4.59
CA LYS A 16 -15.60 1.91 -4.01
C LYS A 16 -14.75 2.70 -5.00
N ALA A 17 -14.77 2.36 -6.29
CA ALA A 17 -13.83 2.90 -7.29
C ALA A 17 -13.80 4.44 -7.34
N HIS A 18 -14.96 5.08 -7.20
CA HIS A 18 -15.03 6.54 -7.17
C HIS A 18 -14.27 7.15 -5.97
N LEU A 19 -14.35 6.54 -4.79
CA LEU A 19 -13.62 7.00 -3.59
C LEU A 19 -12.13 6.69 -3.72
N LEU A 20 -11.80 5.48 -4.19
CA LEU A 20 -10.41 5.05 -4.37
C LEU A 20 -9.66 5.93 -5.38
N ILE A 21 -10.28 6.27 -6.50
CA ILE A 21 -9.64 7.12 -7.52
C ILE A 21 -9.60 8.58 -7.09
N ASN A 22 -10.69 9.14 -6.57
CA ASN A 22 -10.78 10.59 -6.37
C ASN A 22 -10.34 11.07 -4.98
N GLN A 23 -10.36 10.21 -3.96
CA GLN A 23 -9.96 10.57 -2.59
C GLN A 23 -8.64 9.94 -2.19
N VAL A 24 -8.42 8.67 -2.54
CA VAL A 24 -7.18 7.95 -2.24
C VAL A 24 -6.12 8.16 -3.34
N CYS A 25 -6.50 8.74 -4.48
CA CYS A 25 -5.62 8.95 -5.64
C CYS A 25 -5.04 7.64 -6.18
N LEU A 26 -5.76 6.53 -6.04
CA LEU A 26 -5.36 5.25 -6.60
C LEU A 26 -5.38 5.33 -8.12
N VAL A 27 -4.26 4.99 -8.75
CA VAL A 27 -4.09 5.00 -10.21
C VAL A 27 -4.27 3.59 -10.75
N PRO A 28 -5.28 3.32 -11.58
CA PRO A 28 -5.42 2.03 -12.24
C PRO A 28 -4.22 1.75 -13.17
N GLN A 29 -3.78 0.49 -13.22
CA GLN A 29 -2.73 0.05 -14.14
C GLN A 29 -3.16 0.09 -15.61
N ALA A 30 -4.47 0.11 -15.87
CA ALA A 30 -5.04 0.26 -17.21
C ALA A 30 -6.33 1.08 -17.18
N GLN A 31 -6.49 1.98 -18.16
CA GLN A 31 -7.60 2.95 -18.21
C GLN A 31 -8.88 2.38 -18.85
N ASP A 32 -8.79 1.23 -19.51
CA ASP A 32 -9.86 0.60 -20.29
C ASP A 32 -10.51 -0.60 -19.59
N ARG A 33 -10.14 -0.86 -18.32
CA ARG A 33 -10.76 -1.89 -17.48
C ARG A 33 -11.24 -1.32 -16.15
N PRO A 34 -12.20 -1.99 -15.48
CA PRO A 34 -12.56 -1.68 -14.11
C PRO A 34 -11.34 -1.78 -13.19
N LEU A 35 -11.42 -1.09 -12.06
CA LEU A 35 -10.44 -1.25 -11.00
C LEU A 35 -10.50 -2.68 -10.43
N GLU A 36 -9.36 -3.32 -10.19
CA GLU A 36 -9.26 -4.70 -9.71
C GLU A 36 -8.19 -4.83 -8.63
N ALA A 37 -8.21 -5.97 -7.94
CA ALA A 37 -7.25 -6.29 -6.88
C ALA A 37 -5.80 -6.04 -7.29
N GLU A 38 -5.41 -6.42 -8.51
CA GLU A 38 -4.04 -6.22 -9.03
C GLU A 38 -3.57 -4.77 -8.96
N ASP A 39 -4.49 -3.80 -9.11
CA ASP A 39 -4.16 -2.37 -9.01
C ASP A 39 -3.73 -1.97 -7.59
N LEU A 40 -4.35 -2.55 -6.55
CA LEU A 40 -3.91 -2.35 -5.16
C LEU A 40 -2.68 -3.20 -4.83
N LEU A 41 -2.67 -4.45 -5.30
CA LEU A 41 -1.61 -5.40 -4.99
C LEU A 41 -0.24 -4.94 -5.52
N PHE A 42 -0.23 -4.20 -6.63
CA PHE A 42 0.97 -3.52 -7.12
C PHE A 42 1.61 -2.60 -6.07
N TYR A 43 0.82 -1.90 -5.26
CA TYR A 43 1.32 -1.00 -4.22
C TYR A 43 1.82 -1.73 -2.97
N ILE A 44 1.68 -3.06 -2.88
CA ILE A 44 2.12 -3.86 -1.73
C ILE A 44 3.09 -5.00 -2.11
N SER A 45 3.36 -5.21 -3.40
CA SER A 45 4.17 -6.34 -3.87
C SER A 45 5.66 -6.17 -3.60
N GLU A 46 6.36 -7.29 -3.38
CA GLU A 46 7.83 -7.34 -3.24
C GLU A 46 8.57 -6.79 -4.47
N THR A 47 7.97 -6.88 -5.66
CA THR A 47 8.56 -6.40 -6.93
C THR A 47 8.64 -4.88 -7.03
N THR A 48 7.87 -4.17 -6.20
CA THR A 48 7.77 -2.71 -6.23
C THR A 48 8.25 -2.08 -4.93
N MET A 49 8.52 -2.87 -3.87
CA MET A 49 8.86 -2.34 -2.55
C MET A 49 9.78 -3.25 -1.71
N PRO A 50 11.00 -2.80 -1.38
CA PRO A 50 11.85 -3.43 -0.36
C PRO A 50 11.24 -3.45 1.07
N MET A 51 10.16 -2.70 1.33
CA MET A 51 9.39 -2.74 2.59
C MET A 51 8.50 -3.97 2.78
N ALA A 52 8.33 -4.83 1.77
CA ALA A 52 7.37 -5.92 1.82
C ALA A 52 7.58 -6.89 3.00
N ALA A 53 8.82 -7.17 3.40
CA ALA A 53 9.11 -8.00 4.57
C ALA A 53 8.61 -7.36 5.89
N PHE A 54 8.71 -6.04 6.00
CA PHE A 54 8.18 -5.27 7.13
C PHE A 54 6.66 -5.25 7.11
N LEU A 55 6.03 -5.04 5.96
CA LEU A 55 4.58 -5.09 5.82
C LEU A 55 4.04 -6.46 6.25
N LYS A 56 4.69 -7.54 5.81
CA LYS A 56 4.33 -8.91 6.18
C LYS A 56 4.45 -9.17 7.68
N SER A 57 5.51 -8.69 8.33
CA SER A 57 5.66 -8.82 9.79
C SER A 57 4.61 -8.01 10.57
N HIS A 58 4.01 -7.00 9.94
CA HIS A 58 2.90 -6.20 10.45
C HIS A 58 1.54 -6.63 9.87
N GLY A 59 1.44 -7.84 9.33
CA GLY A 59 0.18 -8.45 8.92
C GLY A 59 -0.40 -7.94 7.60
N LEU A 60 0.32 -7.13 6.83
CA LEU A 60 -0.07 -6.69 5.48
C LEU A 60 0.73 -7.47 4.42
N PHE A 61 0.11 -8.48 3.81
CA PHE A 61 0.74 -9.31 2.78
C PHE A 61 -0.29 -10.06 1.95
N MET A 62 0.13 -10.63 0.82
CA MET A 62 -0.70 -11.50 -0.02
C MET A 62 -0.18 -12.94 0.02
N ASP A 63 -1.09 -13.91 0.04
CA ASP A 63 -0.81 -15.31 -0.25
C ASP A 63 -1.95 -15.96 -1.07
N ASP A 64 -1.98 -17.29 -1.14
CA ASP A 64 -2.97 -18.05 -1.90
C ASP A 64 -4.42 -17.85 -1.41
N GLU A 65 -4.63 -17.42 -0.17
CA GLU A 65 -5.96 -17.11 0.38
C GLU A 65 -6.43 -15.70 0.00
N GLY A 66 -5.50 -14.80 -0.30
CA GLY A 66 -5.75 -13.42 -0.73
C GLY A 66 -4.93 -12.39 0.03
N LEU A 67 -5.49 -11.19 0.18
CA LEU A 67 -4.88 -10.09 0.90
C LEU A 67 -5.16 -10.20 2.40
N HIS A 68 -4.10 -10.31 3.18
CA HIS A 68 -4.10 -10.23 4.64
C HIS A 68 -3.78 -8.80 5.06
N PHE A 69 -4.51 -8.28 6.04
CA PHE A 69 -4.20 -7.00 6.68
C PHE A 69 -4.65 -6.99 8.15
N ASP A 70 -3.94 -6.25 8.99
CA ASP A 70 -4.30 -6.05 10.39
C ASP A 70 -4.45 -4.57 10.72
N PHE A 71 -5.69 -4.10 10.91
CA PHE A 71 -5.98 -2.68 11.17
C PHE A 71 -5.24 -2.14 12.39
N SER A 72 -5.03 -2.94 13.44
CA SER A 72 -4.23 -2.54 14.60
C SER A 72 -2.76 -2.24 14.31
N GLN A 73 -2.24 -2.66 13.15
CA GLN A 73 -0.87 -2.38 12.72
C GLN A 73 -0.78 -1.19 11.76
N PHE A 74 -1.91 -0.61 11.31
CA PHE A 74 -1.90 0.46 10.31
C PHE A 74 -1.16 1.70 10.79
N ASP A 75 -1.27 2.05 12.08
CA ASP A 75 -0.54 3.18 12.64
C ASP A 75 0.97 2.95 12.65
N ALA A 76 1.42 1.75 13.04
CA ALA A 76 2.84 1.39 13.00
C ALA A 76 3.41 1.41 11.58
N ILE A 77 2.65 0.89 10.61
CA ILE A 77 3.03 0.92 9.19
C ILE A 77 3.10 2.38 8.69
N ARG A 78 2.10 3.21 9.05
CA ARG A 78 2.03 4.62 8.69
C ARG A 78 3.21 5.42 9.25
N GLU A 79 3.55 5.23 10.52
CA GLU A 79 4.68 5.92 11.17
C GLU A 79 5.99 5.68 10.43
N VAL A 80 6.25 4.43 10.03
CA VAL A 80 7.45 4.08 9.26
C VAL A 80 7.41 4.71 7.88
N ALA A 81 6.30 4.61 7.14
CA ALA A 81 6.16 5.24 5.83
C ALA A 81 6.39 6.76 5.87
N VAL A 82 5.81 7.46 6.86
CA VAL A 82 6.01 8.90 7.07
C VAL A 82 7.47 9.22 7.39
N LYS A 83 8.14 8.41 8.20
CA LYS A 83 9.55 8.61 8.53
C LYS A 83 10.45 8.43 7.31
N VAL A 84 10.18 7.44 6.47
CA VAL A 84 10.90 7.21 5.21
C VAL A 84 10.77 8.42 4.29
N ILE A 85 9.56 8.95 4.10
CA ILE A 85 9.31 10.18 3.34
C ILE A 85 10.11 11.36 3.91
N ALA A 86 10.02 11.57 5.22
CA ALA A 86 10.65 12.72 5.87
C ALA A 86 12.19 12.67 5.80
N GLU A 87 12.79 11.47 5.89
CA GLU A 87 14.23 11.31 5.72
C GLU A 87 14.67 11.53 4.27
N HIS A 88 13.91 11.02 3.29
CA HIS A 88 14.14 11.28 1.88
C HIS A 88 14.09 12.78 1.55
N ASP A 89 13.03 13.47 1.96
CA ASP A 89 12.83 14.90 1.71
C ASP A 89 13.91 15.77 2.38
N ALA A 90 14.51 15.27 3.46
CA ALA A 90 15.63 15.91 4.15
C ALA A 90 17.02 15.54 3.59
N GLY A 91 17.09 14.69 2.55
CA GLY A 91 18.33 14.18 1.97
C GLY A 91 19.12 13.23 2.88
N LYS A 92 18.46 12.60 3.87
CA LYS A 92 19.07 11.71 4.87
C LYS A 92 18.97 10.25 4.43
N LEU A 93 19.85 9.84 3.53
CA LEU A 93 19.78 8.52 2.89
C LEU A 93 20.36 7.36 3.72
N ASP A 94 20.99 7.62 4.87
CA ASP A 94 21.63 6.60 5.72
C ASP A 94 20.76 6.12 6.91
N GLY A 95 19.50 6.53 6.96
CA GLY A 95 18.56 6.16 8.03
C GLY A 95 17.59 5.04 7.65
N VAL A 96 16.35 5.18 8.09
CA VAL A 96 15.22 4.30 7.78
C VAL A 96 14.96 4.23 6.27
N TRP A 97 15.29 5.29 5.52
CA TRP A 97 15.32 5.26 4.06
C TRP A 97 16.18 4.09 3.51
N LYS A 98 17.38 3.88 4.07
CA LYS A 98 18.31 2.82 3.65
C LYS A 98 17.86 1.44 4.05
N GLU A 99 17.28 1.32 5.24
CA GLU A 99 16.76 0.05 5.75
C GLU A 99 15.64 -0.50 4.87
N PHE A 100 14.93 0.41 4.20
CA PHE A 100 13.82 0.11 3.32
C PHE A 100 14.12 0.36 1.84
N ASP A 101 15.38 0.67 1.49
CA ASP A 101 16.01 0.87 0.16
C ASP A 101 15.07 1.20 -1.01
N LEU A 102 14.26 2.26 -0.89
CA LEU A 102 13.15 2.53 -1.80
C LEU A 102 13.55 3.06 -3.19
N SER A 103 14.83 3.17 -3.53
CA SER A 103 15.23 3.54 -4.90
C SER A 103 16.66 3.12 -5.24
N THR A 104 16.87 2.57 -6.44
CA THR A 104 18.15 2.68 -7.15
C THR A 104 18.01 3.72 -8.25
N ASP A 105 18.71 4.86 -8.09
CA ASP A 105 19.04 5.98 -9.01
C ASP A 105 18.02 6.54 -10.06
N ASP A 106 16.97 5.84 -10.48
CA ASP A 106 15.97 6.34 -11.47
C ASP A 106 14.52 6.32 -10.95
N ASP A 107 14.28 5.74 -9.77
CA ASP A 107 12.96 5.44 -9.22
C ASP A 107 12.73 6.14 -7.85
N ALA A 108 13.01 7.44 -7.78
CA ALA A 108 12.81 8.23 -6.54
C ALA A 108 11.33 8.45 -6.17
N ASP A 109 10.40 8.02 -7.03
CA ASP A 109 8.94 8.16 -6.83
C ASP A 109 8.35 7.12 -5.85
N TYR A 110 9.12 6.12 -5.41
CA TYR A 110 8.69 5.08 -4.47
C TYR A 110 8.88 5.49 -3.00
N ASN A 111 8.74 6.77 -2.67
CA ASN A 111 9.00 7.32 -1.35
C ASN A 111 7.94 6.94 -0.29
N GLY A 112 7.69 5.67 0.03
CA GLY A 112 6.72 5.28 1.08
C GLY A 112 5.25 5.72 0.85
N GLY A 113 4.97 6.57 -0.14
CA GLY A 113 3.64 7.08 -0.47
C GLY A 113 2.71 5.98 -0.97
N TYR A 114 3.25 4.95 -1.63
CA TYR A 114 2.51 3.76 -2.03
C TYR A 114 1.92 3.01 -0.85
N ILE A 115 2.65 2.96 0.27
CA ILE A 115 2.16 2.35 1.51
C ILE A 115 1.02 3.19 2.08
N LEU A 116 1.19 4.51 2.15
CA LEU A 116 0.13 5.40 2.63
C LEU A 116 -1.14 5.31 1.77
N LEU A 117 -0.99 5.18 0.45
CA LEU A 117 -2.08 4.96 -0.49
C LEU A 117 -2.77 3.62 -0.23
N ALA A 118 -2.00 2.53 -0.09
CA ALA A 118 -2.54 1.20 0.19
C ALA A 118 -3.31 1.16 1.53
N LEU A 119 -2.76 1.76 2.59
CA LEU A 119 -3.45 1.88 3.87
C LEU A 119 -4.75 2.69 3.76
N ALA A 120 -4.73 3.81 3.05
CA ALA A 120 -5.92 4.63 2.82
C ALA A 120 -6.98 3.90 1.99
N ALA A 121 -6.58 3.13 0.97
CA ALA A 121 -7.48 2.31 0.18
C ALA A 121 -8.17 1.24 1.02
N LEU A 122 -7.41 0.55 1.87
CA LEU A 122 -7.94 -0.47 2.78
C LEU A 122 -8.87 0.14 3.83
N ALA A 123 -8.56 1.33 4.35
CA ALA A 123 -9.45 2.04 5.26
C ALA A 123 -10.78 2.41 4.58
N VAL A 124 -10.76 2.96 3.36
CA VAL A 124 -11.98 3.30 2.61
C VAL A 124 -12.88 2.08 2.33
N MET A 125 -12.28 0.91 2.13
CA MET A 125 -13.02 -0.31 1.82
C MET A 125 -13.53 -1.05 3.05
N TYR A 126 -12.73 -1.12 4.12
CA TYR A 126 -12.96 -2.08 5.20
C TYR A 126 -12.98 -1.48 6.60
N ASP A 127 -12.62 -0.20 6.79
CA ASP A 127 -12.76 0.44 8.09
C ASP A 127 -14.25 0.70 8.35
N GLN A 128 -14.78 0.07 9.40
CA GLN A 128 -16.19 0.15 9.77
C GLN A 128 -16.46 1.33 10.72
N GLU A 129 -15.43 2.09 11.13
CA GLU A 129 -15.60 3.23 12.03
C GLU A 129 -15.38 4.56 11.29
N HIS A 130 -16.49 5.21 10.91
CA HIS A 130 -16.72 6.65 11.03
C HIS A 130 -18.20 6.88 11.37
#